data_AF-A0A0L8HT86-F1
#
_entry.id   AF-A0A0L8HT86-F1
#
_cell.length_a   1.000
_cell.length_b   1.000
_cell.length_c   1.000
_cell.angle_alpha   90.00
_cell.angle_beta   90.00
_cell.angle_gamma   90.00
#
_symmetry.space_group_name_H-M   'P 1'
#
loop_
_entity.id
_entity.type
_entity.pdbx_description
1 polymer ?
#
loop_
_entity_poly.entity_id
_entity_poly.type
_entity_poly.pdbx_seq_one_letter_code
_entity_poly.pdbx_strand_id
1 'polypeptide(L)' 'RNKQLPKLPKSSADVDVQGRFSIIMGGENWLVHDSGEDDQERILIFAVPSSLQKLGSSKHWFDDGTFKTCPNIFY' A
#
# COMPACT_ATOMS: atom_id res chain seq x y z
N ARG A 1 10.00 -21.30 10.33
CA ARG A 1 9.93 -20.15 9.39
C ARG A 1 8.88 -20.49 8.32
N ASN A 2 7.83 -19.68 8.17
CA ASN A 2 6.69 -20.00 7.32
C ASN A 2 7.09 -19.93 5.84
N LYS A 3 7.03 -21.05 5.10
CA LYS A 3 7.56 -21.17 3.71
C LYS A 3 6.82 -20.33 2.67
N GLN A 4 5.72 -19.67 3.05
CA GLN A 4 4.85 -18.94 2.13
C GLN A 4 4.97 -17.41 2.20
N LEU A 5 5.87 -16.87 3.02
CA LEU A 5 6.11 -15.43 3.05
C LEU A 5 7.11 -15.06 1.94
N PRO A 6 6.86 -13.98 1.17
CA PRO A 6 7.82 -13.47 0.21
C PRO A 6 9.12 -13.07 0.94
N LYS A 7 10.22 -13.05 0.18
CA LYS A 7 11.50 -12.55 0.69
C LYS A 7 11.34 -11.07 1.02
N LEU A 8 12.09 -10.60 2.02
CA LEU A 8 12.09 -9.18 2.35
C LEU A 8 12.63 -8.39 1.13
N PRO A 9 11.90 -7.38 0.64
CA PRO A 9 12.35 -6.57 -0.49
C PRO A 9 13.60 -5.78 -0.11
N LYS A 10 14.49 -5.52 -1.07
CA LYS A 10 15.70 -4.70 -0.90
C LYS A 10 15.60 -3.34 -1.58
N SER A 11 14.65 -3.19 -2.51
CA SER A 11 14.26 -1.93 -3.15
C SER A 11 12.74 -1.84 -3.30
N SER A 12 12.23 -0.68 -3.70
CA SER A 12 10.83 -0.48 -4.09
C SER A 12 10.41 -1.36 -5.28
N ALA A 13 11.32 -1.62 -6.23
CA ALA A 13 11.06 -2.51 -7.38
C ALA A 13 10.84 -3.98 -6.94
N ASP A 14 11.50 -4.44 -5.87
CA ASP A 14 11.36 -5.81 -5.37
C ASP A 14 9.99 -6.08 -4.69
N VAL A 15 9.19 -5.03 -4.46
CA VAL A 15 7.92 -5.16 -3.74
C VAL A 15 6.86 -5.78 -4.66
N ASP A 16 6.57 -7.04 -4.43
CA ASP A 16 5.46 -7.76 -5.06
C ASP A 16 4.25 -7.82 -4.12
N VAL A 17 3.20 -7.07 -4.45
CA VAL A 17 1.93 -7.02 -3.70
C VAL A 17 0.84 -7.81 -4.43
N GLN A 18 1.15 -8.84 -5.20
CA GLN A 18 0.15 -9.57 -5.97
C GLN A 18 -0.64 -10.62 -5.17
N GLY A 19 -1.76 -11.04 -5.77
CA GLY A 19 -2.58 -12.16 -5.30
C GLY A 19 -3.19 -11.93 -3.93
N ARG A 20 -2.89 -12.80 -2.96
CA ARG A 20 -3.47 -12.71 -1.61
C ARG A 20 -2.95 -11.52 -0.80
N PHE A 21 -1.87 -10.88 -1.23
CA PHE A 21 -1.27 -9.75 -0.51
C PHE A 21 -1.88 -8.41 -0.90
N SER A 22 -2.57 -8.31 -2.03
CA SER A 22 -3.38 -7.14 -2.40
C SER A 22 -4.81 -7.19 -1.87
N ILE A 23 -5.22 -8.26 -1.15
CA ILE A 23 -6.59 -8.45 -0.70
C ILE A 23 -6.65 -8.44 0.82
N ILE A 24 -7.51 -7.59 1.40
CA ILE A 24 -7.78 -7.61 2.85
C ILE A 24 -8.70 -8.78 3.22
N MET A 25 -8.82 -9.09 4.51
CA MET A 25 -9.70 -10.20 4.97
C MET A 25 -11.16 -10.09 4.49
N GLY A 26 -11.64 -8.89 4.16
CA GLY A 26 -12.98 -8.64 3.60
C GLY A 26 -13.10 -8.87 2.09
N GLY A 27 -12.03 -9.28 1.39
CA GLY A 27 -12.05 -9.51 -0.06
C GLY A 27 -11.83 -8.26 -0.93
N GLU A 28 -11.72 -7.07 -0.32
CA GLU A 28 -11.48 -5.82 -1.04
C GLU A 28 -9.99 -5.68 -1.41
N ASN A 29 -9.71 -5.15 -2.60
CA ASN A 29 -8.34 -4.80 -3.00
C ASN A 29 -7.92 -3.51 -2.27
N TRP A 30 -6.83 -3.58 -1.51
CA TRP A 30 -6.30 -2.41 -0.78
C TRP A 30 -5.09 -1.75 -1.47
N LEU A 31 -4.52 -2.37 -2.50
CA LEU A 31 -3.55 -1.69 -3.37
C LEU A 31 -4.33 -0.91 -4.42
N VAL A 32 -4.49 0.39 -4.21
CA VAL A 32 -5.30 1.25 -5.07
C VAL A 32 -4.49 1.89 -6.19
N HIS A 33 -3.17 1.95 -6.04
CA HIS A 33 -2.27 2.43 -7.08
C HIS A 33 -0.90 1.76 -6.98
N ASP A 34 -0.35 1.44 -8.13
CA ASP A 34 1.03 1.01 -8.34
C ASP A 34 1.47 1.62 -9.68
N SER A 35 2.45 2.52 -9.67
CA SER A 35 2.95 3.14 -10.90
C SER A 35 3.80 2.19 -11.76
N GLY A 36 4.13 1.00 -11.25
CA GLY A 36 4.80 -0.08 -11.97
C GLY A 36 6.27 -0.27 -11.58
N GLU A 37 6.78 -1.48 -11.81
CA GLU A 37 8.16 -1.86 -11.48
C GLU A 37 9.22 -1.16 -12.35
N ASP A 38 8.84 -0.68 -13.53
CA ASP A 38 9.69 0.07 -14.44
C ASP A 38 9.84 1.56 -14.04
N ASP A 39 9.02 2.04 -13.10
CA ASP A 39 9.10 3.42 -12.59
C ASP A 39 10.23 3.55 -11.57
N GLN A 40 11.22 4.39 -11.88
CA GLN A 40 12.36 4.64 -10.98
C GLN A 40 11.90 5.26 -9.65
N GLU A 41 10.79 5.98 -9.66
CA GLU A 41 10.17 6.62 -8.50
C GLU A 41 8.87 5.90 -8.12
N ARG A 42 8.82 4.56 -8.29
CA ARG A 42 7.61 3.74 -8.10
C ARG A 42 6.81 4.13 -6.86
N ILE A 43 5.55 4.54 -7.10
CA ILE A 43 4.59 4.92 -6.06
C ILE A 43 3.63 3.76 -5.82
N LEU A 44 3.58 3.30 -4.58
CA LEU A 44 2.57 2.37 -4.09
C LEU A 44 1.60 3.10 -3.18
N ILE A 45 0.31 3.11 -3.53
CA ILE A 45 -0.75 3.67 -2.68
C ILE A 45 -1.62 2.54 -2.16
N PHE A 46 -1.66 2.47 -0.84
CA PHE A 46 -2.47 1.52 -0.11
C PHE A 46 -3.63 2.25 0.55
N ALA A 47 -4.86 1.85 0.23
CA ALA A 47 -6.06 2.38 0.84
C ALA A 47 -7.19 1.39 0.71
N VAL A 48 -8.21 1.53 1.56
CA VAL A 48 -9.47 0.79 1.37
C VAL A 48 -10.40 1.70 0.56
N PRO A 49 -10.80 1.35 -0.68
CA PRO A 49 -11.67 2.18 -1.52
C PRO A 49 -12.93 2.67 -0.80
N SER A 50 -13.60 1.79 -0.04
CA SER A 50 -14.77 2.16 0.75
C SER A 50 -14.48 3.22 1.83
N SER A 51 -13.28 3.21 2.42
CA SER A 51 -12.83 4.25 3.35
C SER A 51 -12.52 5.57 2.64
N LEU A 52 -11.90 5.52 1.45
CA LEU A 52 -11.66 6.72 0.64
C LEU A 52 -12.97 7.39 0.21
N GLN A 53 -13.99 6.60 -0.16
CA GLN A 53 -15.31 7.15 -0.48
C GLN A 53 -15.95 7.83 0.73
N LYS A 54 -15.91 7.19 1.91
CA LYS A 54 -16.40 7.79 3.16
C LYS A 54 -15.68 9.09 3.45
N LEU A 55 -14.35 9.10 3.36
CA LEU A 55 -13.52 10.29 3.55
C LEU A 55 -13.94 11.39 2.56
N GLY A 56 -14.01 11.10 1.25
CA GLY A 56 -14.39 12.06 0.22
C GLY A 56 -15.82 12.60 0.34
N SER A 57 -16.76 11.82 0.89
CA SER A 57 -18.14 12.25 1.15
C SER A 57 -18.34 12.98 2.48
N SER A 58 -17.34 12.95 3.37
CA SER A 58 -17.45 13.49 4.71
C SER A 58 -17.29 15.00 4.71
N LYS A 59 -18.23 15.71 5.34
CA LYS A 59 -18.16 17.18 5.51
C LYS A 59 -17.03 17.63 6.44
N HIS A 60 -16.63 16.78 7.38
CA HIS A 60 -15.64 17.07 8.40
C HIS A 60 -14.60 15.95 8.44
N TRP A 61 -13.32 16.34 8.41
CA TRP A 61 -12.19 15.43 8.61
C TRP A 61 -11.54 15.76 9.94
N PHE A 62 -11.28 14.72 10.73
CA PHE A 62 -10.50 14.82 11.95
C PHE A 62 -9.26 13.97 11.74
N ASP A 63 -8.10 14.61 11.68
CA ASP A 63 -6.82 13.97 11.41
C ASP A 63 -5.77 14.55 12.38
N ASP A 64 -4.86 13.69 12.85
CA ASP A 64 -3.77 14.06 13.75
C ASP A 64 -2.44 14.30 13.01
N GLY A 65 -2.43 14.14 11.68
CA GLY A 65 -1.29 14.46 10.82
C GLY A 65 -0.11 13.51 11.00
N THR A 66 -0.34 12.27 11.44
CA THR A 66 0.73 11.28 11.59
C THR A 66 1.27 10.83 10.22
N PHE A 67 2.36 11.45 9.78
CA PHE A 67 3.18 10.95 8.67
C PHE A 67 4.40 10.22 9.22
N LYS A 68 4.63 8.99 8.76
CA LYS A 68 5.83 8.21 9.07
C LYS A 68 6.58 7.92 7.79
N THR A 69 7.88 8.17 7.78
CA THR A 69 8.76 7.75 6.70
C THR A 69 9.20 6.30 6.93
N CYS A 70 9.13 5.46 5.88
CA CYS A 70 9.64 4.08 5.94
C CYS A 70 11.11 4.06 5.53
N PRO A 71 12.06 3.79 6.43
CA PRO A 71 13.41 4.32 6.29
C PRO A 71 14.45 3.30 5.79
N ASN A 72 14.18 2.39 4.85
CA ASN A 72 15.27 1.50 4.36
C ASN A 72 15.15 0.99 2.91
N ILE A 73 13.95 0.96 2.31
CA ILE A 73 13.72 0.39 0.97
C ILE A 73 13.40 1.44 -0.11
N PHE A 74 13.26 2.72 0.30
CA PHE A 74 12.85 3.85 -0.55
C PHE A 74 13.91 4.98 -0.54
N TYR A 75 15.20 4.64 -0.43
CA TYR A 75 16.31 5.60 -0.49
C TYR A 75 17.11 5.45 -1.77
#